data_AF-R7J3N8-F1
#
_entry.id   AF-R7J3N8-F1
#
_cell.length_a   1.000
_cell.length_b   1.000
_cell.length_c   1.000
_cell.angle_alpha   90.00
_cell.angle_beta   90.00
_cell.angle_gamma   90.00
#
_symmetry.space_group_name_H-M   'P 1'
#
loop_
_entity.id
_entity.type
_entity.pdbx_description
1 polymer ?
#
loop_
_entity_poly.entity_id
_entity_poly.type
_entity_poly.pdbx_seq_one_letter_code
_entity_poly.pdbx_strand_id
1 'polypeptide(L)' 'MKKIILSLAILAILADLTGCTSQQAALDEQRAEISWSAFCAARGYALDDNTYQATNEYLDTWCGSVDEEAAFIAAGVEPY' A
#
# COMPACT_ATOMS: atom_id res chain seq x y z
N MET A 1 -33.97 -25.02 -15.48
CA MET A 1 -34.09 -23.63 -14.97
C MET A 1 -33.38 -23.42 -13.64
N LYS A 2 -33.63 -24.23 -12.59
CA LYS A 2 -32.99 -24.10 -11.26
C LYS A 2 -31.44 -24.17 -11.28
N LYS A 3 -30.86 -25.01 -12.16
CA LYS A 3 -29.40 -25.13 -12.35
C LYS A 3 -28.76 -23.90 -13.01
N ILE A 4 -29.50 -23.22 -13.91
CA ILE A 4 -29.00 -22.06 -14.67
C ILE A 4 -28.91 -20.82 -13.76
N ILE A 5 -29.88 -20.66 -12.85
CA ILE A 5 -29.91 -19.58 -11.87
C ILE A 5 -28.72 -19.69 -10.90
N LEU A 6 -28.37 -20.92 -10.48
CA LEU A 6 -27.21 -21.16 -9.62
C LEU A 6 -25.88 -20.78 -10.31
N SER A 7 -25.75 -21.09 -11.61
CA SER A 7 -24.56 -20.77 -12.40
C SER A 7 -24.35 -19.26 -12.56
N LEU A 8 -25.42 -18.50 -12.78
CA LEU A 8 -25.38 -17.04 -12.91
C LEU A 8 -25.00 -16.34 -11.59
N ALA A 9 -25.49 -16.84 -10.46
CA ALA A 9 -25.15 -16.30 -9.14
C ALA A 9 -23.67 -16.49 -8.79
N ILE A 10 -23.08 -17.63 -9.14
CA ILE A 10 -21.66 -17.91 -8.89
C ILE A 10 -20.77 -17.01 -9.76
N LEU A 11 -21.13 -16.77 -11.03
CA LEU A 11 -20.38 -15.86 -11.90
C LEU A 11 -20.40 -14.40 -11.40
N ALA A 12 -21.53 -13.93 -10.87
CA ALA A 12 -21.64 -12.57 -10.32
C ALA A 12 -20.74 -12.38 -9.08
N ILE A 13 -20.73 -13.37 -8.17
CA ILE A 13 -19.88 -13.34 -6.97
C ILE A 13 -18.39 -13.34 -7.35
N LEU A 14 -17.98 -14.14 -8.35
CA LEU A 14 -16.59 -14.17 -8.83
C LEU A 14 -16.17 -12.87 -9.52
N ALA A 15 -17.09 -12.20 -10.23
CA ALA A 15 -16.82 -10.90 -10.85
C ALA A 15 -16.65 -9.78 -9.81
N ASP A 16 -17.44 -9.77 -8.74
CA ASP A 16 -17.31 -8.78 -7.66
C ASP A 16 -16.02 -8.98 -6.84
N LEU A 17 -15.62 -10.24 -6.57
CA LEU A 17 -14.38 -10.54 -5.84
C LEU A 17 -13.10 -10.21 -6.65
N THR A 18 -13.13 -10.41 -7.97
CA THR A 18 -12.01 -10.05 -8.86
C THR A 18 -11.94 -8.54 -9.14
N GLY A 19 -13.09 -7.87 -9.21
CA GLY A 19 -13.17 -6.40 -9.31
C GLY A 19 -12.68 -5.69 -8.05
N CYS A 20 -12.91 -6.24 -6.87
CA CYS A 20 -12.48 -5.63 -5.60
C CYS A 20 -10.98 -5.78 -5.38
N THR A 21 -10.41 -6.96 -5.68
CA THR A 21 -8.96 -7.22 -5.53
C THR A 21 -8.10 -6.45 -6.53
N SER A 22 -8.54 -6.30 -7.78
CA SER A 22 -7.83 -5.51 -8.78
C SER A 22 -7.81 -4.01 -8.47
N GLN A 23 -8.90 -3.46 -7.93
CA GLN A 23 -8.94 -2.07 -7.47
C GLN A 23 -8.02 -1.83 -6.27
N GLN A 24 -7.98 -2.77 -5.33
CA GLN A 24 -7.08 -2.65 -4.18
C GLN A 24 -5.61 -2.63 -4.62
N ALA A 25 -5.19 -3.53 -5.52
CA ALA A 25 -3.84 -3.56 -6.05
C ALA A 25 -3.45 -2.26 -6.78
N ALA A 26 -4.36 -1.69 -7.59
CA ALA A 26 -4.14 -0.43 -8.28
C ALA A 26 -4.03 0.76 -7.30
N LEU A 27 -4.83 0.77 -6.23
CA LEU A 27 -4.75 1.78 -5.18
C LEU A 27 -3.46 1.69 -4.38
N ASP A 28 -2.99 0.46 -4.11
CA ASP A 28 -1.73 0.23 -3.40
C ASP A 28 -0.52 0.64 -4.25
N GLU A 29 -0.56 0.37 -5.56
CA GLU A 29 0.46 0.84 -6.52
C GLU A 29 0.50 2.37 -6.59
N GLN A 30 -0.66 3.03 -6.70
CA GLN A 30 -0.73 4.50 -6.68
C GLN A 30 -0.21 5.08 -5.36
N ARG A 31 -0.54 4.47 -4.22
CA ARG A 31 -0.01 4.92 -2.93
C ARG A 31 1.49 4.78 -2.85
N ALA A 32 2.05 3.66 -3.34
CA ALA A 32 3.49 3.43 -3.40
C ALA A 32 4.20 4.46 -4.30
N GLU A 33 3.59 4.84 -5.42
CA GLU A 33 4.11 5.87 -6.32
C GLU A 33 4.06 7.27 -5.67
N ILE A 34 2.96 7.60 -4.98
CA ILE A 34 2.81 8.86 -4.25
C ILE A 34 3.81 8.93 -3.08
N SER A 35 4.01 7.84 -2.33
CA SER A 35 4.96 7.80 -1.22
C SER A 35 6.40 7.97 -1.68
N TRP A 36 6.79 7.30 -2.76
CA TRP A 36 8.12 7.43 -3.35
C TRP A 36 8.37 8.85 -3.88
N SER A 37 7.43 9.39 -4.66
CA SER A 37 7.58 10.74 -5.23
C SER A 37 7.66 11.84 -4.16
N ALA A 38 6.86 11.74 -3.10
CA ALA A 38 6.91 12.66 -1.96
C ALA A 38 8.25 12.57 -1.21
N PHE A 39 8.75 11.35 -0.97
CA PHE A 39 10.07 11.15 -0.38
C PHE A 39 11.19 11.76 -1.23
N CYS A 40 11.21 11.46 -2.53
CA CYS A 40 12.21 11.99 -3.46
C CYS A 40 12.20 13.52 -3.48
N ALA A 41 11.02 14.14 -3.52
CA ALA A 41 10.89 15.59 -3.47
C ALA A 41 11.39 16.20 -2.15
N ALA A 42 11.17 15.53 -1.01
CA ALA A 42 11.60 16.00 0.30
C ALA A 42 13.13 15.86 0.51
N ARG A 43 13.74 14.81 -0.05
CA ARG A 43 15.17 14.51 0.13
C ARG A 43 16.05 15.01 -1.02
N GLY A 44 15.46 15.42 -2.14
CA GLY A 44 16.18 15.89 -3.33
C GLY A 44 16.68 14.77 -4.25
N TYR A 45 16.10 13.57 -4.16
CA TYR A 45 16.39 12.47 -5.08
C TYR A 45 15.61 12.62 -6.39
N ALA A 46 16.16 12.09 -7.47
CA ALA A 46 15.42 11.93 -8.71
C ALA A 46 14.41 10.78 -8.58
N LEU A 47 13.29 10.84 -9.30
CA LEU A 47 12.26 9.78 -9.24
C LEU A 47 12.75 8.43 -9.77
N ASP A 48 13.74 8.44 -10.66
CA ASP A 48 14.38 7.26 -11.24
C ASP A 48 15.69 6.86 -10.51
N ASP A 49 16.00 7.49 -9.37
CA ASP A 49 17.15 7.16 -8.55
C ASP A 49 16.95 5.84 -7.80
N ASN A 50 17.43 4.76 -8.42
CA ASN A 50 17.39 3.41 -7.86
C ASN A 50 18.69 3.04 -7.13
N THR A 51 19.47 4.02 -6.66
CA THR A 51 20.69 3.74 -5.91
C THR A 51 20.36 3.08 -4.57
N TYR A 52 21.31 2.29 -4.06
CA TYR A 52 21.19 1.65 -2.74
C TYR A 52 20.94 2.69 -1.65
N GLN A 53 21.58 3.85 -1.72
CA GLN A 53 21.44 4.92 -0.75
C GLN A 53 20.02 5.48 -0.71
N ALA A 54 19.48 5.93 -1.86
CA ALA A 54 18.13 6.48 -1.94
C ALA A 54 17.07 5.46 -1.50
N THR A 55 17.23 4.21 -1.94
CA THR A 55 16.33 3.11 -1.55
C THR A 55 16.39 2.81 -0.05
N ASN A 56 17.58 2.75 0.54
CA ASN A 56 17.70 2.45 1.97
C ASN A 56 17.18 3.59 2.83
N GLU A 57 17.45 4.85 2.48
CA GLU A 57 16.92 6.01 3.21
C GLU A 57 15.38 6.11 3.09
N TYR A 58 14.82 5.72 1.94
CA TYR A 58 13.37 5.58 1.80
C TYR A 58 12.84 4.54 2.78
N LEU A 59 13.38 3.31 2.76
CA LEU A 59 12.94 2.24 3.65
C LEU A 59 13.09 2.63 5.13
N ASP A 60 14.18 3.31 5.49
CA ASP A 60 14.42 3.82 6.85
C ASP A 60 13.44 4.94 7.24
N THR A 61 12.89 5.69 6.28
CA THR A 61 11.85 6.71 6.53
C THR A 61 10.49 6.06 6.83
N TRP A 62 10.24 4.84 6.33
CA TRP A 62 8.97 4.12 6.51
C TRP A 62 8.97 3.12 7.65
N CYS A 63 10.14 2.68 8.12
CA CYS A 63 10.26 2.17 9.48
C CYS A 63 9.94 3.33 10.42
N GLY A 64 8.71 3.36 10.97
CA GLY A 64 8.24 4.43 11.85
C GLY A 64 9.37 4.87 12.78
N SER A 65 9.65 6.17 12.79
CA SER A 65 10.80 6.69 13.54
C SER A 65 10.69 6.30 15.01
N VAL A 66 11.81 6.19 15.73
CA VAL A 66 11.79 6.00 17.19
C VAL A 66 10.90 7.05 17.88
N ASP A 67 10.82 8.25 17.30
CA ASP A 67 9.95 9.33 17.77
C ASP A 67 8.47 9.07 17.48
N GLU A 68 8.12 8.47 16.33
CA GLU A 68 6.75 8.02 16.02
C GLU A 68 6.35 6.83 16.88
N GLU A 69 7.23 5.85 17.08
CA GLU A 69 7.01 4.72 17.97
C GLU A 69 6.79 5.22 19.40
N ALA A 70 7.62 6.16 19.87
CA ALA A 70 7.44 6.81 21.17
C ALA A 70 6.12 7.59 21.26
N ALA A 71 5.70 8.27 20.18
CA ALA A 71 4.42 8.97 20.12
C ALA A 71 3.23 8.00 20.15
N PHE A 72 3.31 6.86 19.45
CA PHE A 72 2.30 5.80 19.50
C PHE A 72 2.20 5.16 20.88
N ILE A 73 3.33 4.85 21.52
CA ILE A 73 3.38 4.36 22.90
C ILE A 73 2.79 5.40 23.86
N ALA A 74 3.13 6.68 23.72
CA ALA A 74 2.55 7.76 24.53
C ALA A 74 1.05 7.93 24.33
N ALA A 75 0.55 7.61 23.13
CA ALA A 75 -0.88 7.56 22.79
C ALA A 75 -1.57 6.24 23.22
N GLY A 76 -0.84 5.29 23.80
CA GLY A 76 -1.36 4.01 24.28
C GLY A 76 -1.55 2.94 23.21
N VAL A 77 -0.88 3.08 22.06
CA VAL A 77 -0.85 2.09 20.97
C VAL A 77 0.47 1.34 21.05
N GLU A 78 0.42 0.06 21.45
CA GLU A 78 1.61 -0.80 21.51
C GLU A 78 1.91 -1.38 20.12
N PRO A 79 3.11 -1.13 19.55
CA PRO A 79 3.58 -1.86 18.38
C PRO A 79 3.90 -3.32 18.79
N TYR A 80 3.43 -4.28 17.99
CA TYR A 80 3.54 -5.72 18.22
C TYR A 80 4.94 -6.29 18.01
#